data_AF-A0A952J8H2-F1
#
_entry.id   AF-A0A952J8H2-F1
#
_cell.length_a   1.000
_cell.length_b   1.000
_cell.length_c   1.000
_cell.angle_alpha   90.00
_cell.angle_beta   90.00
_cell.angle_gamma   90.00
#
_symmetry.space_group_name_H-M   'P 1'
#
loop_
_entity.id
_entity.type
_entity.pdbx_description
1 polymer ?
#
loop_
_entity_poly.entity_id
_entity_poly.type
_entity_poly.pdbx_seq_one_letter_code
_entity_poly.pdbx_strand_id
1 'polypeptide(L)'
;MHQKHNFQLTISNEEINDLPQGAFEGKVVVVSEPRLVPQVFEQVTEHNLVGFDTETKPVFVRGQQNNVSLMQIALPDTVFLIRLKFTGMQPAIINFLENNSIQKAGVALRDDIKALQRLKFYEPAGFIELADLSKQAGLQVESVKKLTALLLGFRISKSAQTSNWEAEVLNEKQISYAATDAWVCLEIYHKLQGLLK
;
A
#
# COMPACT_ATOMS: atom_id res chain seq x y z
N MET A 1 -2.50 39.08 -2.15
CA MET A 1 -3.25 38.54 -3.31
C MET A 1 -3.31 37.03 -3.12
N HIS A 2 -4.46 36.49 -2.69
CA HIS A 2 -4.63 35.05 -2.55
C HIS A 2 -4.76 34.46 -3.96
N GLN A 3 -3.71 33.83 -4.47
CA GLN A 3 -3.85 32.94 -5.62
C GLN A 3 -4.78 31.82 -5.20
N LYS A 4 -6.06 31.91 -5.58
CA LYS A 4 -6.94 30.76 -5.63
C LYS A 4 -6.35 29.83 -6.69
N HIS A 5 -5.44 28.95 -6.27
CA HIS A 5 -5.16 27.75 -7.05
C HIS A 5 -6.51 27.05 -7.18
N ASN A 6 -7.02 26.95 -8.39
CA ASN A 6 -8.21 26.19 -8.70
C ASN A 6 -7.81 24.71 -8.53
N PHE A 7 -7.74 24.26 -7.28
CA PHE A 7 -7.28 22.92 -6.96
C PHE A 7 -8.36 21.95 -7.39
N GLN A 8 -8.01 21.07 -8.32
CA GLN A 8 -8.93 20.05 -8.81
C GLN A 8 -9.24 19.09 -7.65
N LEU A 9 -10.52 19.03 -7.24
CA LEU A 9 -10.94 18.26 -6.07
C LEU A 9 -11.20 16.78 -6.39
N THR A 10 -11.32 16.45 -7.67
CA THR A 10 -11.62 15.10 -8.17
C THR A 10 -11.12 14.95 -9.60
N ILE A 11 -10.95 13.70 -10.04
CA ILE A 11 -10.52 13.38 -11.40
C ILE A 11 -11.42 12.28 -11.98
N SER A 12 -11.84 12.47 -13.23
CA SER A 12 -12.65 11.52 -14.00
C SER A 12 -11.79 10.38 -14.55
N ASN A 13 -12.42 9.27 -14.94
CA ASN A 13 -11.68 8.17 -15.55
C ASN A 13 -11.08 8.52 -16.92
N GLU A 14 -11.70 9.44 -17.66
CA GLU A 14 -11.21 9.92 -18.96
C GLU A 14 -9.90 10.69 -18.76
N GLU A 15 -9.89 11.67 -17.85
CA GLU A 15 -8.68 12.43 -17.50
C GLU A 15 -7.56 11.51 -17.00
N ILE A 16 -7.88 10.47 -16.21
CA ILE A 16 -6.87 9.49 -15.77
C ILE A 16 -6.25 8.76 -16.95
N ASN A 17 -7.03 8.41 -17.97
CA ASN A 17 -6.53 7.64 -19.11
C ASN A 17 -5.54 8.43 -19.97
N ASP A 18 -5.65 9.76 -19.98
CA ASP A 18 -4.74 10.66 -20.70
C ASP A 18 -3.39 10.87 -19.98
N LEU A 19 -3.30 10.49 -18.71
CA LEU A 19 -2.05 10.57 -17.95
C LEU A 19 -1.04 9.51 -18.40
N PRO A 20 0.27 9.82 -18.31
CA PRO A 20 1.31 8.82 -18.54
C PRO A 20 1.17 7.69 -17.52
N GLN A 21 1.51 6.46 -17.95
CA GLN A 21 1.54 5.33 -17.04
C GLN A 21 2.84 5.35 -16.23
N GLY A 22 2.72 5.28 -14.90
CA GLY A 22 3.85 5.19 -13.98
C GLY A 22 3.82 3.89 -13.17
N ALA A 23 4.98 3.52 -12.63
CA ALA A 23 5.18 2.40 -11.72
C ALA A 23 6.38 2.69 -10.80
N PHE A 24 6.52 1.93 -9.73
CA PHE A 24 7.73 2.00 -8.91
C PHE A 24 8.93 1.42 -9.68
N GLU A 25 10.01 2.20 -9.76
CA GLU A 25 11.24 1.86 -10.50
C GLU A 25 12.42 1.53 -9.57
N GLY A 26 12.23 1.63 -8.25
CA GLY A 26 13.26 1.31 -7.26
C GLY A 26 13.43 -0.19 -7.02
N LYS A 27 14.16 -0.53 -5.95
CA LYS A 27 14.48 -1.92 -5.63
C LYS A 27 13.26 -2.65 -5.06
N VAL A 28 12.91 -3.80 -5.63
CA VAL A 28 11.87 -4.67 -5.07
C VAL A 28 12.49 -5.93 -4.48
N VAL A 29 12.17 -6.24 -3.22
CA VAL A 29 12.68 -7.42 -2.50
C VAL A 29 11.51 -8.34 -2.16
N VAL A 30 11.45 -9.49 -2.82
CA VAL A 30 10.45 -10.53 -2.53
C VAL A 30 10.97 -11.45 -1.43
N VAL A 31 10.23 -11.56 -0.33
CA VAL A 31 10.64 -12.32 0.86
C VAL A 31 9.68 -13.48 1.07
N SER A 32 10.15 -14.69 0.76
CA SER A 32 9.38 -15.94 0.92
C SER A 32 9.90 -16.83 2.04
N GLU A 33 11.13 -16.59 2.53
CA GLU A 33 11.72 -17.41 3.58
C GLU A 33 11.53 -16.76 4.96
N PRO A 34 10.93 -17.47 5.95
CA PRO A 34 10.71 -16.93 7.30
C PRO A 34 11.98 -16.34 7.95
N ARG A 35 13.14 -16.96 7.74
CA ARG A 35 14.43 -16.54 8.32
C ARG A 35 14.93 -15.18 7.82
N LEU A 36 14.44 -14.71 6.67
CA LEU A 36 14.84 -13.43 6.08
C LEU A 36 13.97 -12.26 6.58
N VAL A 37 12.85 -12.56 7.22
CA VAL A 37 11.91 -11.53 7.70
C VAL A 37 12.55 -10.55 8.69
N PRO A 38 13.40 -10.94 9.67
CA PRO A 38 14.05 -9.98 10.56
C PRO A 38 14.90 -8.93 9.83
N GLN A 39 15.60 -9.31 8.76
CA GLN A 39 16.46 -8.41 7.97
C GLN A 39 15.68 -7.34 7.23
N VAL A 40 14.41 -7.60 6.91
CA VAL A 40 13.50 -6.58 6.36
C VAL A 40 13.27 -5.50 7.41
N PHE A 41 12.99 -5.91 8.64
CA PHE A 41 12.62 -4.97 9.70
C PHE A 41 13.82 -4.21 10.29
N GLU A 42 15.04 -4.72 10.15
CA GLU A 42 16.26 -3.93 10.39
C GLU A 42 16.24 -2.63 9.56
N GLN A 43 15.92 -2.71 8.27
CA GLN A 43 15.80 -1.52 7.41
C GLN A 43 14.51 -0.72 7.64
N VAL A 44 13.36 -1.40 7.75
CA VAL A 44 12.06 -0.71 7.89
C VAL A 44 12.01 0.15 9.17
N THR A 45 12.66 -0.29 10.25
CA THR A 45 12.66 0.44 11.53
C THR A 45 13.54 1.71 11.54
N GLU A 46 14.36 1.92 10.51
CA GLU A 46 15.11 3.18 10.31
C GLU A 46 14.20 4.32 9.80
N HIS A 47 12.96 4.00 9.42
CA HIS A 47 12.00 4.95 8.89
C HIS A 47 10.80 5.11 9.84
N ASN A 48 10.38 6.35 10.07
CA ASN A 48 9.19 6.67 10.86
C ASN A 48 7.89 6.63 10.03
N LEU A 49 7.99 6.43 8.72
CA LEU A 49 6.87 6.40 7.79
C LEU A 49 7.17 5.41 6.66
N VAL A 50 6.18 4.58 6.34
CA VAL A 50 6.22 3.65 5.21
C VAL A 50 4.88 3.64 4.47
N GLY A 51 4.91 3.28 3.19
CA GLY A 51 3.71 2.90 2.46
C GLY A 51 3.34 1.45 2.80
N PHE A 52 2.05 1.17 2.92
CA PHE A 52 1.55 -0.14 3.35
C PHE A 52 0.35 -0.57 2.50
N ASP A 53 0.33 -1.84 2.13
CA ASP A 53 -0.78 -2.49 1.45
C ASP A 53 -0.82 -3.98 1.78
N THR A 54 -1.91 -4.66 1.41
CA THR A 54 -1.97 -6.14 1.42
C THR A 54 -2.65 -6.71 0.19
N GLU A 55 -2.32 -7.96 -0.16
CA GLU A 55 -2.98 -8.64 -1.28
C GLU A 55 -3.49 -10.03 -0.89
N THR A 56 -4.70 -10.33 -1.36
CA THR A 56 -5.42 -11.57 -1.11
C THR A 56 -5.91 -12.15 -2.44
N LYS A 57 -5.76 -13.46 -2.64
CA LYS A 57 -6.32 -14.13 -3.81
C LYS A 57 -7.85 -13.94 -3.84
N PRO A 58 -8.45 -13.47 -4.94
CA PRO A 58 -9.89 -13.24 -5.00
C PRO A 58 -10.67 -14.55 -4.87
N VAL A 59 -11.85 -14.46 -4.24
CA VAL A 59 -12.83 -15.55 -4.22
C VAL A 59 -14.09 -15.11 -4.93
N PHE A 60 -14.57 -15.93 -5.87
CA PHE A 60 -15.77 -15.64 -6.67
C PHE A 60 -17.04 -16.33 -6.14
N VAL A 61 -16.91 -17.10 -5.06
CA VAL A 61 -18.02 -17.79 -4.38
C VAL A 61 -18.44 -16.99 -3.15
N ARG A 62 -19.74 -16.66 -3.06
CA ARG A 62 -20.30 -15.91 -1.91
C ARG A 62 -20.08 -16.67 -0.60
N GLY A 63 -19.60 -15.95 0.43
CA GLY A 63 -19.39 -16.49 1.77
C GLY A 63 -18.02 -17.11 2.02
N GLN A 64 -17.17 -17.22 1.00
CA GLN A 64 -15.78 -17.67 1.16
C GLN A 64 -14.83 -16.46 1.16
N GLN A 65 -13.79 -16.54 2.00
CA GLN A 65 -12.72 -15.55 2.06
C GLN A 65 -11.37 -16.27 2.12
N ASN A 66 -10.42 -15.81 1.30
CA ASN A 66 -9.04 -16.26 1.40
C ASN A 66 -8.28 -15.45 2.46
N ASN A 67 -7.14 -16.01 2.84
CA ASN A 67 -6.20 -15.39 3.74
C ASN A 67 -5.28 -14.41 2.98
N VAL A 68 -4.84 -13.36 3.68
CA VAL A 68 -3.84 -12.43 3.14
C VAL A 68 -2.59 -13.23 2.78
N SER A 69 -2.14 -13.07 1.54
CA SER A 69 -1.04 -13.85 0.98
C SER A 69 0.25 -13.04 0.85
N LEU A 70 0.12 -11.72 0.81
CA LEU A 70 1.22 -10.79 0.59
C LEU A 70 0.99 -9.52 1.42
N MET A 71 2.05 -9.04 2.05
CA MET A 71 2.12 -7.73 2.69
C MET A 71 3.20 -6.91 1.99
N GLN A 72 2.89 -5.66 1.68
CA GLN A 72 3.80 -4.75 1.00
C GLN A 72 4.20 -3.62 1.94
N ILE A 73 5.50 -3.33 2.00
CA ILE A 73 6.05 -2.22 2.80
C ILE A 73 6.97 -1.41 1.89
N ALA A 74 6.60 -0.16 1.64
CA ALA A 74 7.37 0.77 0.82
C ALA A 74 8.18 1.73 1.66
N LEU A 75 9.49 1.74 1.42
CA LEU A 75 10.44 2.80 1.75
C LEU A 75 10.64 3.69 0.51
N PRO A 76 11.36 4.82 0.59
CA PRO A 76 11.57 5.71 -0.56
C PRO A 76 12.14 5.01 -1.81
N ASP A 77 13.19 4.19 -1.63
CA ASP A 77 13.90 3.56 -2.75
C ASP A 77 13.79 2.02 -2.77
N THR A 78 13.04 1.43 -1.84
CA THR A 78 12.90 -0.02 -1.73
C THR A 78 11.49 -0.42 -1.30
N VAL A 79 10.92 -1.42 -1.97
CA VAL A 79 9.66 -2.05 -1.56
C VAL A 79 9.89 -3.51 -1.21
N PHE A 80 9.45 -3.91 -0.02
CA PHE A 80 9.45 -5.29 0.43
C PHE A 80 8.10 -5.95 0.16
N LEU A 81 8.13 -7.10 -0.50
CA LEU A 81 6.97 -7.95 -0.76
C LEU A 81 7.09 -9.21 0.11
N ILE A 82 6.51 -9.18 1.31
CA ILE A 82 6.57 -10.28 2.27
C ILE A 82 5.45 -11.28 1.96
N ARG A 83 5.82 -12.47 1.46
CA ARG A 83 4.88 -13.53 1.12
C ARG A 83 4.38 -14.26 2.37
N LEU A 84 3.37 -13.70 3.04
CA LEU A 84 2.79 -14.25 4.28
C LEU A 84 2.36 -15.71 4.19
N LYS A 85 1.94 -16.19 3.01
CA LYS A 85 1.67 -17.63 2.77
C LYS A 85 2.87 -18.51 3.14
N PHE A 86 4.09 -18.07 2.86
CA PHE A 86 5.32 -18.84 3.07
C PHE A 86 6.04 -18.45 4.36
N THR A 87 6.09 -17.15 4.66
CA THR A 87 6.80 -16.66 5.84
C THR A 87 6.00 -16.88 7.12
N GLY A 88 4.67 -16.89 7.04
CA GLY A 88 3.78 -16.75 8.19
C GLY A 88 3.88 -15.38 8.87
N MET A 89 3.10 -15.19 9.93
CA MET A 89 3.11 -14.00 10.78
C MET A 89 4.23 -14.09 11.85
N GLN A 90 5.46 -13.83 11.41
CA GLN A 90 6.67 -13.82 12.25
C GLN A 90 6.60 -12.74 13.35
N PRO A 91 7.29 -12.90 14.49
CA PRO A 91 7.30 -11.91 15.57
C PRO A 91 7.70 -10.50 15.12
N ALA A 92 8.68 -10.37 14.21
CA ALA A 92 9.09 -9.07 13.69
C ALA A 92 7.97 -8.34 12.91
N ILE A 93 7.09 -9.09 12.22
CA ILE A 93 5.92 -8.53 11.53
C ILE A 93 4.93 -7.99 12.56
N ILE A 94 4.65 -8.75 13.62
CA ILE A 94 3.73 -8.34 14.69
C ILE A 94 4.25 -7.09 15.36
N ASN A 95 5.52 -7.11 15.79
CA ASN A 95 6.16 -5.94 16.41
C ASN A 95 6.05 -4.70 15.51
N PHE A 96 6.24 -4.83 14.20
CA PHE A 96 6.05 -3.73 13.26
C PHE A 96 4.60 -3.23 13.22
N LEU A 97 3.62 -4.13 13.10
CA LEU A 97 2.19 -3.77 13.01
C LEU A 97 1.67 -3.11 14.31
N GLU A 98 2.28 -3.42 15.45
CA GLU A 98 1.98 -2.84 16.78
C GLU A 98 2.83 -1.60 17.12
N ASN A 99 3.82 -1.24 16.29
CA ASN A 99 4.73 -0.13 16.58
C ASN A 99 4.15 1.24 16.17
N ASN A 100 3.70 2.03 17.15
CA ASN A 100 3.18 3.37 16.89
C ASN A 100 4.23 4.41 16.43
N SER A 101 5.52 4.17 16.63
CA SER A 101 6.59 5.07 16.17
C SER A 101 6.79 5.02 14.65
N ILE A 102 6.30 3.96 13.99
CA ILE A 102 6.34 3.83 12.53
C ILE A 102 4.92 4.01 12.00
N GLN A 103 4.72 5.06 11.22
CA GLN A 103 3.47 5.33 10.54
C GLN A 103 3.35 4.47 9.27
N LYS A 104 2.20 3.83 9.07
CA LYS A 104 1.88 2.98 7.91
C LYS A 104 0.76 3.63 7.10
N ALA A 105 1.13 4.29 6.02
CA ALA A 105 0.20 4.98 5.14
C ALA A 105 -0.37 4.01 4.09
N GLY A 106 -1.69 3.94 4.00
CA GLY A 106 -2.37 3.10 3.01
C GLY A 106 -3.82 3.53 2.79
N VAL A 107 -4.55 2.80 1.94
CA VAL A 107 -5.96 3.07 1.63
C VAL A 107 -6.78 1.84 1.94
N ALA A 108 -7.96 2.03 2.55
CA ALA A 108 -8.88 0.95 2.93
C ALA A 108 -8.32 -0.02 3.99
N LEU A 109 -7.43 0.48 4.85
CA LEU A 109 -6.63 -0.28 5.81
C LEU A 109 -7.46 -1.07 6.83
N ARG A 110 -8.70 -0.65 7.08
CA ARG A 110 -9.59 -1.32 8.04
C ARG A 110 -9.80 -2.79 7.68
N ASP A 111 -9.97 -3.10 6.39
CA ASP A 111 -10.21 -4.46 5.95
C ASP A 111 -8.91 -5.26 5.88
N ASP A 112 -7.79 -4.62 5.53
CA ASP A 112 -6.44 -5.21 5.62
C ASP A 112 -6.09 -5.64 7.05
N ILE A 113 -6.29 -4.75 8.03
CA ILE A 113 -6.04 -5.01 9.45
C ILE A 113 -6.85 -6.22 9.93
N LYS A 114 -8.17 -6.23 9.64
CA LYS A 114 -9.02 -7.37 9.99
C LYS A 114 -8.54 -8.66 9.31
N ALA A 115 -8.09 -8.57 8.05
CA ALA A 115 -7.64 -9.73 7.30
C ALA A 115 -6.32 -10.30 7.85
N LEU A 116 -5.40 -9.44 8.26
CA LEU A 116 -4.18 -9.84 8.96
C LEU A 116 -4.46 -10.41 10.35
N GLN A 117 -5.40 -9.83 11.10
CA GLN A 117 -5.79 -10.34 12.43
C GLN A 117 -6.42 -11.75 12.37
N ARG A 118 -6.99 -12.16 11.23
CA ARG A 118 -7.43 -13.56 11.02
C ARG A 118 -6.26 -14.54 10.94
N LEU A 119 -5.06 -14.09 10.52
CA LEU A 119 -3.86 -14.92 10.51
C LEU A 119 -3.27 -15.05 11.90
N LYS A 120 -3.18 -13.93 12.61
CA LYS A 120 -2.67 -13.86 13.98
C LYS A 120 -3.11 -12.56 14.63
N PHE A 121 -3.59 -12.64 15.87
CA PHE A 121 -3.96 -11.44 16.63
C PHE A 121 -2.75 -10.54 16.89
N TYR A 122 -2.98 -9.23 16.81
CA TYR A 122 -2.08 -8.14 17.17
C TYR A 122 -2.89 -6.86 17.43
N GLU A 123 -2.33 -5.90 18.16
CA GLU A 123 -2.93 -4.59 18.41
C GLU A 123 -2.46 -3.55 17.38
N PRO A 124 -3.29 -3.17 16.38
CA PRO A 124 -2.84 -2.29 15.29
C PRO A 124 -2.46 -0.90 15.80
N ALA A 125 -1.27 -0.42 15.43
CA ALA A 125 -0.80 0.92 15.77
C ALA A 125 -0.06 1.61 14.61
N GLY A 126 -0.13 2.95 14.58
CA GLY A 126 0.53 3.78 13.57
C GLY A 126 -0.08 3.71 12.16
N PHE A 127 -1.26 3.14 11.96
CA PHE A 127 -1.92 3.12 10.64
C PHE A 127 -2.53 4.47 10.30
N ILE A 128 -2.27 4.96 9.09
CA ILE A 128 -2.80 6.23 8.55
C ILE A 128 -3.66 5.92 7.33
N GLU A 129 -4.96 6.17 7.47
CA GLU A 129 -5.93 6.04 6.37
C GLU A 129 -5.84 7.27 5.45
N LEU A 130 -5.32 7.07 4.24
CA LEU A 130 -5.11 8.16 3.27
C LEU A 130 -6.43 8.72 2.73
N ALA A 131 -7.50 7.92 2.69
CA ALA A 131 -8.82 8.42 2.31
C ALA A 131 -9.33 9.49 3.30
N ASP A 132 -8.99 9.37 4.59
CA ASP A 132 -9.38 10.35 5.60
C ASP A 132 -8.55 11.64 5.48
N LEU A 133 -7.23 11.51 5.26
CA LEU A 133 -6.37 12.67 4.99
C LEU A 133 -6.77 13.40 3.70
N SER A 134 -7.15 12.65 2.66
CA SER A 134 -7.69 13.19 1.41
C SER A 134 -8.93 14.05 1.67
N LYS A 135 -9.89 13.55 2.45
CA LYS A 135 -11.09 14.31 2.84
C LYS A 135 -10.75 15.56 3.65
N GLN A 136 -9.82 15.46 4.58
CA GLN A 136 -9.35 16.62 5.38
C GLN A 136 -8.73 17.70 4.48
N ALA A 137 -8.04 17.31 3.41
CA ALA A 137 -7.50 18.22 2.41
C ALA A 137 -8.56 18.78 1.43
N GLY A 138 -9.85 18.44 1.62
CA GLY A 138 -10.96 18.90 0.78
C GLY A 138 -11.14 18.13 -0.52
N LEU A 139 -10.41 17.03 -0.72
CA LEU A 139 -10.53 16.18 -1.90
C LEU A 139 -11.76 15.26 -1.84
N GLN A 140 -12.30 14.95 -3.00
CA GLN A 140 -13.45 14.05 -3.17
C GLN A 140 -13.02 12.71 -3.78
N VAL A 141 -11.89 12.18 -3.28
CA VAL A 141 -11.24 10.99 -3.82
C VAL A 141 -10.76 10.07 -2.71
N GLU A 142 -11.09 8.79 -2.81
CA GLU A 142 -10.77 7.79 -1.78
C GLU A 142 -9.90 6.64 -2.30
N SER A 143 -9.88 6.39 -3.61
CA SER A 143 -9.12 5.26 -4.18
C SER A 143 -7.67 5.63 -4.48
N VAL A 144 -6.73 4.71 -4.23
CA VAL A 144 -5.31 4.83 -4.61
C VAL A 144 -5.13 5.28 -6.06
N LYS A 145 -5.82 4.66 -7.02
CA LYS A 145 -5.72 4.99 -8.46
C LYS A 145 -5.99 6.47 -8.72
N LYS A 146 -7.11 6.97 -8.21
CA LYS A 146 -7.50 8.37 -8.42
C LYS A 146 -6.64 9.34 -7.62
N LEU A 147 -6.24 8.99 -6.40
CA LEU A 147 -5.32 9.81 -5.60
C LEU A 147 -3.95 9.94 -6.28
N THR A 148 -3.44 8.83 -6.81
CA THR A 148 -2.20 8.80 -7.60
C THR A 148 -2.31 9.71 -8.81
N ALA A 149 -3.39 9.57 -9.59
CA ALA A 149 -3.61 10.40 -10.76
C ALA A 149 -3.72 11.90 -10.42
N LEU A 150 -4.51 12.22 -9.39
CA LEU A 150 -4.77 13.60 -9.00
C LEU A 150 -3.55 14.30 -8.36
N LEU A 151 -2.81 13.59 -7.51
CA LEU A 151 -1.74 14.19 -6.69
C LEU A 151 -0.34 13.96 -7.25
N LEU A 152 -0.13 12.89 -8.00
CA LEU A 152 1.17 12.49 -8.55
C LEU A 152 1.23 12.67 -10.07
N GLY A 153 0.09 12.86 -10.75
CA GLY A 153 0.06 13.22 -12.18
C GLY A 153 0.35 12.06 -13.14
N PHE A 154 0.22 10.81 -12.69
CA PHE A 154 0.35 9.62 -13.53
C PHE A 154 -0.72 8.58 -13.19
N ARG A 155 -1.01 7.68 -14.13
CA ARG A 155 -1.90 6.53 -13.89
C ARG A 155 -1.10 5.27 -13.57
N ILE A 156 -1.64 4.45 -12.68
CA ILE A 156 -1.09 3.13 -12.33
C ILE A 156 -1.91 2.00 -12.98
N SER A 157 -1.25 0.87 -13.27
CA SER A 157 -1.94 -0.32 -13.76
C SER A 157 -2.76 -0.98 -12.63
N LYS A 158 -3.91 -1.56 -12.98
CA LYS A 158 -4.72 -2.43 -12.09
C LYS A 158 -4.81 -3.88 -12.57
N SER A 159 -3.97 -4.26 -13.55
CA SER A 159 -4.06 -5.54 -14.24
C SER A 159 -3.79 -6.77 -13.37
N ALA A 160 -3.14 -6.60 -12.21
CA ALA A 160 -2.81 -7.70 -11.30
C ALA A 160 -3.62 -7.69 -9.99
N GLN A 161 -4.56 -6.74 -9.82
CA GLN A 161 -5.37 -6.62 -8.60
C GLN A 161 -6.12 -7.92 -8.25
N THR A 162 -6.68 -8.59 -9.27
CA THR A 162 -7.42 -9.85 -9.11
C THR A 162 -6.56 -11.07 -9.49
N SER A 163 -5.27 -11.04 -9.15
CA SER A 163 -4.34 -12.13 -9.47
C SER A 163 -4.34 -13.25 -8.43
N ASN A 164 -3.69 -14.37 -8.77
CA ASN A 164 -3.43 -15.44 -7.81
C ASN A 164 -2.23 -15.08 -6.93
N TRP A 165 -2.48 -14.36 -5.84
CA TRP A 165 -1.46 -13.95 -4.87
C TRP A 165 -0.91 -15.11 -4.02
N GLU A 166 -1.51 -16.30 -4.11
CA GLU A 166 -1.01 -17.54 -3.51
C GLU A 166 -0.02 -18.29 -4.41
N ALA A 167 0.23 -17.81 -5.64
CA ALA A 167 1.11 -18.48 -6.59
C ALA A 167 2.50 -18.78 -5.98
N GLU A 168 3.09 -19.93 -6.32
CA GLU A 168 4.41 -20.33 -5.83
C GLU A 168 5.47 -19.28 -6.13
N VAL A 169 5.44 -18.72 -7.34
CA VAL A 169 6.32 -17.64 -7.78
C VAL A 169 5.45 -16.50 -8.30
N LEU A 170 5.74 -15.27 -7.87
CA LEU A 170 5.11 -14.08 -8.44
C LEU A 170 5.76 -13.75 -9.78
N ASN A 171 4.95 -13.43 -10.78
CA ASN A 171 5.47 -12.91 -12.05
C ASN A 171 5.79 -11.41 -11.96
N GLU A 172 6.49 -10.89 -12.95
CA GLU A 172 6.91 -9.48 -13.01
C GLU A 172 5.74 -8.50 -12.90
N LYS A 173 4.58 -8.80 -13.50
CA LYS A 173 3.40 -7.95 -13.43
C LYS A 173 2.84 -7.88 -12.00
N GLN A 174 2.83 -8.99 -11.28
CA GLN A 174 2.41 -9.04 -9.87
C GLN A 174 3.39 -8.27 -8.98
N ILE A 175 4.69 -8.46 -9.19
CA ILE A 175 5.75 -7.77 -8.43
C ILE A 175 5.67 -6.26 -8.65
N SER A 176 5.64 -5.80 -9.90
CA SER A 176 5.57 -4.38 -10.26
C SER A 176 4.29 -3.74 -9.71
N TYR A 177 3.14 -4.41 -9.86
CA TYR A 177 1.86 -3.92 -9.34
C TYR A 177 1.88 -3.76 -7.82
N ALA A 178 2.23 -4.82 -7.08
CA ALA A 178 2.23 -4.80 -5.62
C ALA A 178 3.24 -3.78 -5.07
N ALA A 179 4.41 -3.67 -5.70
CA ALA A 179 5.40 -2.68 -5.30
C ALA A 179 4.89 -1.25 -5.52
N THR A 180 4.24 -1.01 -6.66
CA THR A 180 3.69 0.30 -7.01
C THR A 180 2.58 0.71 -6.05
N ASP A 181 1.64 -0.18 -5.72
CA ASP A 181 0.50 0.16 -4.86
C ASP A 181 0.94 0.62 -3.45
N ALA A 182 1.93 -0.05 -2.84
CA ALA A 182 2.48 0.42 -1.55
C ALA A 182 3.30 1.71 -1.69
N TRP A 183 4.12 1.84 -2.75
CA TRP A 183 4.94 3.03 -2.97
C TRP A 183 4.08 4.28 -3.19
N VAL A 184 3.03 4.21 -4.00
CA VAL A 184 2.18 5.39 -4.23
C VAL A 184 1.45 5.81 -2.95
N CYS A 185 1.16 4.90 -2.02
CA CYS A 185 0.61 5.28 -0.71
C CYS A 185 1.58 6.16 0.09
N LEU A 186 2.88 5.86 0.06
CA LEU A 186 3.91 6.70 0.67
C LEU A 186 3.97 8.09 0.01
N GLU A 187 3.98 8.16 -1.31
CA GLU A 187 4.03 9.42 -2.07
C GLU A 187 2.76 10.27 -1.88
N ILE A 188 1.59 9.63 -1.88
CA ILE A 188 0.30 10.28 -1.61
C ILE A 188 0.31 10.91 -0.22
N TYR A 189 0.81 10.20 0.80
CA TYR A 189 0.94 10.76 2.14
C TYR A 189 1.75 12.06 2.13
N HIS A 190 2.92 12.07 1.49
CA HIS A 190 3.76 13.26 1.40
C HIS A 190 3.06 14.42 0.69
N LYS A 191 2.31 14.17 -0.39
CA LYS A 191 1.51 15.19 -1.06
C LYS A 191 0.41 15.75 -0.17
N LEU A 192 -0.36 14.89 0.51
CA LEU A 192 -1.44 15.30 1.40
C LEU A 192 -0.91 16.12 2.59
N GLN A 193 0.21 15.72 3.19
CA GLN A 193 0.86 16.49 4.25
C GLN A 193 1.31 17.88 3.77
N GLY A 194 1.67 18.03 2.49
CA GLY A 194 1.97 19.33 1.90
C GLY A 194 0.74 20.24 1.76
N LEU A 195 -0.45 19.66 1.56
CA LEU A 195 -1.71 20.39 1.40
C LEU A 195 -2.37 20.77 2.74
N LEU A 196 -2.08 20.03 3.80
CA LEU A 196 -2.64 20.22 5.14
C LEU A 196 -1.84 21.20 6.02
N LYS A 197 -0.73 21.75 5.51
CA LYS A 197 0.08 22.77 6.18
C LYS A 197 -0.43 24.17 5.87
#